data_AF-A0A9P6V103-F1
#
_entry.id   AF-A0A9P6V103-F1
#
_cell.length_a   1.000
_cell.length_b   1.000
_cell.length_c   1.000
_cell.angle_alpha   90.00
_cell.angle_beta   90.00
_cell.angle_gamma   90.00
#
_symmetry.space_group_name_H-M   'P 1'
#
loop_
_entity.id
_entity.type
_entity.pdbx_description
1 polymer ?
#
loop_
_entity_poly.entity_id
_entity_poly.type
_entity_poly.pdbx_seq_one_letter_code
_entity_poly.pdbx_strand_id
1 'polypeptide(L)'
;MFPGQLYKTESGRLFHAGAIAIILVGLPARGKTAISRSLYRYLRWLGVQTKVFSVGNYRRQIIGVEITNDFFSPANKATADLRSKIANACLDDMVQWFSSGGQVGILDGSNTTEERRLELVERFKTANIHPMFIESICDNPAIVDANIRSVKVSSPDYVGWDRSDAVDDFKRRIDNHVPFYTTISDLNLSFVKVINAGEKIMVNNAQGFLQSKIVYYLTNLHISPRTIYFARNGVSLNESSYRADAPLAPAGQRYAENLKNFLLKLRENSGQTSPSTPTETPRQLTVWTSSRKRSFQTAAYFLDHEEIIVRPRSVLGERNPGVCDQMTAQEVQKMYPDECLRAANDPYRHRFPRAESYYDLANRLEKVILELEREKNDVLIVAHESVIRCLYGYLHGLAESEIPSLEIPEGVLLELTPMAYTIEEKRYQVPDTVANVDWQHQVANLNSFAVSVPASPECVGHYLPDSSSPSSPSSSTLALSSTASPTLTSKPRELIEAPSQGSEVSVPV
;
A
#
# COMPACT_ATOMS: atom_id res chain seq x y z
N MET A 1 7.75 12.10 -1.75
CA MET A 1 7.67 11.84 -3.20
C MET A 1 7.50 10.32 -3.37
N PHE A 2 6.97 9.79 -4.49
CA PHE A 2 6.38 8.44 -4.51
C PHE A 2 6.96 7.47 -5.57
N PRO A 3 6.83 6.14 -5.36
CA PRO A 3 7.78 5.16 -5.88
C PRO A 3 7.82 4.97 -7.41
N GLY A 4 6.71 4.96 -8.12
CA GLY A 4 6.61 4.70 -9.57
C GLY A 4 6.49 5.95 -10.46
N GLN A 5 7.05 7.08 -10.02
CA GLN A 5 6.95 8.38 -10.70
C GLN A 5 7.65 8.44 -12.09
N LEU A 6 6.91 8.24 -13.20
CA LEU A 6 7.47 8.24 -14.57
C LEU A 6 8.32 9.48 -14.96
N TYR A 7 7.88 10.71 -14.65
CA TYR A 7 8.64 11.96 -14.77
C TYR A 7 7.94 13.11 -14.03
N LYS A 8 8.63 14.23 -13.76
CA LYS A 8 8.00 15.47 -13.29
C LYS A 8 7.95 16.50 -14.41
N THR A 9 6.80 17.13 -14.62
CA THR A 9 6.74 18.36 -15.44
C THR A 9 7.31 19.53 -14.64
N GLU A 10 7.65 20.63 -15.31
CA GLU A 10 8.10 21.89 -14.67
C GLU A 10 7.13 22.40 -13.59
N SER A 11 5.84 22.07 -13.72
CA SER A 11 4.80 22.39 -12.72
C SER A 11 4.84 21.52 -11.44
N GLY A 12 5.74 20.54 -11.36
CA GLY A 12 5.79 19.56 -10.26
C GLY A 12 4.70 18.48 -10.31
N ARG A 13 3.72 18.60 -11.22
CA ARG A 13 2.68 17.59 -11.49
C ARG A 13 3.21 16.53 -12.46
N LEU A 14 2.70 15.31 -12.30
CA LEU A 14 2.89 14.22 -13.27
C LEU A 14 1.88 14.40 -14.40
N PHE A 15 2.32 14.37 -15.66
CA PHE A 15 1.44 14.51 -16.84
C PHE A 15 0.77 15.90 -16.99
N HIS A 16 0.55 16.31 -18.24
CA HIS A 16 -0.14 17.57 -18.59
C HIS A 16 -1.65 17.57 -18.28
N ALA A 17 -2.17 16.58 -17.55
CA ALA A 17 -3.60 16.33 -17.36
C ALA A 17 -4.31 17.26 -16.36
N GLY A 18 -3.63 18.29 -15.85
CA GLY A 18 -4.20 19.21 -14.85
C GLY A 18 -4.46 18.54 -13.49
N ALA A 19 -5.32 19.16 -12.69
CA ALA A 19 -5.77 18.62 -11.39
C ALA A 19 -7.08 17.85 -11.56
N ILE A 20 -7.22 16.70 -10.89
CA ILE A 20 -8.42 15.84 -10.96
C ILE A 20 -9.03 15.68 -9.56
N ALA A 21 -10.32 15.97 -9.43
CA ALA A 21 -11.13 15.65 -8.25
C ALA A 21 -11.91 14.36 -8.50
N ILE A 22 -11.51 13.27 -7.84
CA ILE A 22 -12.27 12.02 -7.82
C ILE A 22 -13.37 12.16 -6.78
N ILE A 23 -14.63 12.04 -7.19
CA ILE A 23 -15.80 12.21 -6.32
C ILE A 23 -16.50 10.87 -6.18
N LEU A 24 -16.48 10.30 -4.97
CA LEU A 24 -17.16 9.03 -4.73
C LEU A 24 -18.67 9.25 -4.58
N VAL A 25 -19.46 8.36 -5.17
CA VAL A 25 -20.92 8.39 -5.14
C VAL A 25 -21.44 7.02 -4.72
N GLY A 26 -22.51 7.00 -3.92
CA GLY A 26 -23.27 5.79 -3.63
C GLY A 26 -23.70 5.68 -2.17
N LEU A 27 -24.57 4.72 -1.89
CA LEU A 27 -25.12 4.47 -0.56
C LEU A 27 -24.05 4.02 0.45
N PRO A 28 -24.30 4.14 1.76
CA PRO A 28 -23.44 3.56 2.80
C PRO A 28 -23.23 2.03 2.60
N ALA A 29 -22.10 1.50 3.07
CA ALA A 29 -21.68 0.09 2.91
C ALA A 29 -21.58 -0.44 1.46
N ARG A 30 -21.42 0.45 0.47
CA ARG A 30 -21.18 0.07 -0.94
C ARG A 30 -19.69 0.05 -1.34
N GLY A 31 -18.75 -0.06 -0.41
CA GLY A 31 -17.32 -0.20 -0.74
C GLY A 31 -16.58 1.10 -1.16
N LYS A 32 -17.21 2.28 -1.11
CA LYS A 32 -16.58 3.57 -1.48
C LYS A 32 -15.24 3.81 -0.78
N THR A 33 -15.18 3.64 0.53
CA THR A 33 -13.95 3.87 1.30
C THR A 33 -12.85 2.87 0.94
N ALA A 34 -13.19 1.61 0.65
CA ALA A 34 -12.22 0.62 0.17
C ALA A 34 -11.65 1.04 -1.20
N ILE A 35 -12.52 1.42 -2.15
CA ILE A 35 -12.11 1.97 -3.46
C ILE A 35 -11.21 3.20 -3.29
N SER A 36 -11.60 4.13 -2.41
CA SER A 36 -10.82 5.35 -2.11
C SER A 36 -9.40 5.03 -1.66
N ARG A 37 -9.26 4.09 -0.72
CA ARG A 37 -7.96 3.72 -0.14
C ARG A 37 -7.10 2.94 -1.12
N SER A 38 -7.69 2.00 -1.87
CA SER A 38 -6.98 1.27 -2.92
C SER A 38 -6.49 2.21 -4.03
N LEU A 39 -7.35 3.11 -4.52
CA LEU A 39 -6.95 4.13 -5.50
C LEU A 39 -5.87 5.05 -4.95
N TYR A 40 -5.98 5.48 -3.69
CA TYR A 40 -4.96 6.30 -3.05
C TYR A 40 -3.60 5.60 -3.02
N ARG A 41 -3.54 4.31 -2.64
CA ARG A 41 -2.29 3.53 -2.66
C ARG A 41 -1.73 3.41 -4.06
N TYR A 42 -2.58 3.10 -5.05
CA TYR A 42 -2.15 2.95 -6.44
C TYR A 42 -1.69 4.25 -7.09
N LEU A 43 -2.43 5.35 -6.91
CA LEU A 43 -2.04 6.65 -7.46
C LEU A 43 -0.75 7.16 -6.81
N ARG A 44 -0.60 6.98 -5.50
CA ARG A 44 0.69 7.23 -4.83
C ARG A 44 1.76 6.34 -5.40
N TRP A 45 1.50 5.05 -5.59
CA TRP A 45 2.46 4.17 -6.24
C TRP A 45 2.92 4.69 -7.60
N LEU A 46 2.04 5.27 -8.41
CA LEU A 46 2.40 5.87 -9.70
C LEU A 46 3.18 7.20 -9.62
N GLY A 47 3.51 7.69 -8.42
CA GLY A 47 4.14 9.02 -8.27
C GLY A 47 3.16 10.17 -8.08
N VAL A 48 1.86 9.95 -8.20
CA VAL A 48 0.87 11.03 -8.31
C VAL A 48 0.60 11.64 -6.94
N GLN A 49 0.72 12.97 -6.84
CA GLN A 49 0.38 13.73 -5.62
C GLN A 49 -1.11 13.57 -5.31
N THR A 50 -1.41 12.65 -4.40
CA THR A 50 -2.78 12.20 -4.12
C THR A 50 -3.13 12.36 -2.65
N LYS A 51 -4.35 12.82 -2.33
CA LYS A 51 -4.85 12.92 -0.96
C LYS A 51 -6.34 12.54 -0.88
N VAL A 52 -6.73 11.86 0.21
CA VAL A 52 -8.13 11.50 0.49
C VAL A 52 -8.74 12.53 1.44
N PHE A 53 -9.89 13.07 1.07
CA PHE A 53 -10.71 13.99 1.84
C PHE A 53 -12.00 13.28 2.24
N SER A 54 -12.04 12.75 3.47
CA SER A 54 -13.18 11.96 3.95
C SER A 54 -14.12 12.83 4.77
N VAL A 55 -15.33 13.08 4.26
CA VAL A 55 -16.35 13.87 4.95
C VAL A 55 -16.69 13.25 6.32
N GLY A 56 -16.63 11.92 6.43
CA GLY A 56 -16.81 11.21 7.70
C GLY A 56 -15.72 11.52 8.75
N ASN A 57 -14.47 11.75 8.33
CA ASN A 57 -13.39 12.16 9.25
C ASN A 57 -13.59 13.59 9.74
N TYR A 58 -13.92 14.52 8.84
CA TYR A 58 -14.20 15.92 9.21
C TYR A 58 -15.38 15.99 10.18
N ARG A 59 -16.44 15.22 9.92
CA ARG A 59 -17.56 15.08 10.84
C ARG A 59 -17.07 14.66 12.23
N ARG A 60 -16.30 13.58 12.34
CA ARG A 60 -15.76 13.10 13.63
C ARG A 60 -14.91 14.15 14.35
N GLN A 61 -14.13 14.94 13.62
CA GLN A 61 -13.30 15.99 14.20
C GLN A 61 -14.12 17.17 14.74
N ILE A 62 -15.21 17.53 14.06
CA ILE A 62 -16.02 18.71 14.40
C ILE A 62 -17.06 18.40 15.48
N ILE A 63 -17.74 17.25 15.39
CA ILE A 63 -18.87 16.93 16.27
C ILE A 63 -18.65 15.69 17.16
N GLY A 64 -17.50 15.02 17.03
CA GLY A 64 -17.21 13.80 17.79
C GLY A 64 -17.84 12.54 17.20
N VAL A 65 -17.88 11.49 18.03
CA VAL A 65 -18.27 10.12 17.67
C VAL A 65 -19.70 9.79 18.12
N GLU A 66 -20.19 10.42 19.19
CA GLU A 66 -21.54 10.19 19.73
C GLU A 66 -22.59 10.95 18.92
N ILE A 67 -23.24 10.26 17.99
CA ILE A 67 -24.28 10.84 17.13
C ILE A 67 -25.40 9.84 16.93
N THR A 68 -26.63 10.30 17.09
CA THR A 68 -27.81 9.50 16.79
C THR A 68 -27.99 9.34 15.28
N ASN A 69 -28.67 8.27 14.89
CA ASN A 69 -28.91 7.96 13.49
C ASN A 69 -29.65 9.08 12.73
N ASP A 70 -30.46 9.87 13.46
CA ASP A 70 -31.17 11.05 12.96
C ASP A 70 -30.24 12.12 12.37
N PHE A 71 -28.98 12.18 12.84
CA PHE A 71 -27.99 13.10 12.28
C PHE A 71 -27.69 12.80 10.81
N PHE A 72 -27.74 11.53 10.41
CA PHE A 72 -27.41 11.12 9.05
C PHE A 72 -28.59 11.21 8.09
N SER A 73 -29.81 11.34 8.59
CA SER A 73 -31.00 11.37 7.75
C SER A 73 -31.02 12.62 6.85
N PRO A 74 -31.07 12.47 5.51
CA PRO A 74 -31.22 13.60 4.60
C PRO A 74 -32.50 14.40 4.85
N ALA A 75 -33.56 13.76 5.36
CA ALA A 75 -34.82 14.40 5.71
C ALA A 75 -34.72 15.32 6.94
N ASN A 76 -33.71 15.13 7.80
CA ASN A 76 -33.55 15.93 9.00
C ASN A 76 -32.96 17.30 8.65
N LYS A 77 -33.85 18.31 8.57
CA LYS A 77 -33.50 19.71 8.29
C LYS A 77 -32.70 20.36 9.43
N ALA A 78 -32.92 19.95 10.68
CA ALA A 78 -32.21 20.53 11.83
C ALA A 78 -30.69 20.26 11.79
N THR A 79 -30.29 19.15 11.18
CA THR A 79 -28.88 18.76 11.03
C THR A 79 -28.33 19.04 9.62
N ALA A 80 -29.17 19.51 8.68
CA ALA A 80 -28.77 19.76 7.29
C ALA A 80 -27.71 20.86 7.16
N ASP A 81 -27.87 21.96 7.88
CA ASP A 81 -26.91 23.08 7.85
C ASP A 81 -25.54 22.64 8.38
N LEU A 82 -25.53 21.87 9.47
CA LEU A 82 -24.31 21.35 10.07
C LEU A 82 -23.62 20.33 9.15
N ARG A 83 -24.38 19.40 8.54
CA ARG A 83 -23.84 18.47 7.52
C ARG A 83 -23.21 19.23 6.34
N SER A 84 -23.88 20.30 5.88
CA SER A 84 -23.39 21.13 4.77
C SER A 84 -22.13 21.89 5.16
N LYS A 85 -22.07 22.49 6.36
CA LYS A 85 -20.85 23.13 6.89
C LYS A 85 -19.66 22.17 6.95
N ILE A 86 -19.87 20.94 7.44
CA ILE A 86 -18.82 19.91 7.49
C ILE A 86 -18.35 19.52 6.08
N ALA A 87 -19.29 19.29 5.16
CA ALA A 87 -18.98 18.92 3.78
C ALA A 87 -18.24 20.05 3.04
N ASN A 88 -18.60 21.31 3.30
CA ASN A 88 -17.96 22.47 2.70
C ASN A 88 -16.56 22.73 3.27
N ALA A 89 -16.36 22.58 4.58
CA ALA A 89 -15.02 22.64 5.18
C ALA A 89 -14.07 21.61 4.54
N CYS A 90 -14.53 20.36 4.37
CA CYS A 90 -13.77 19.31 3.69
C CYS A 90 -13.45 19.66 2.23
N LEU A 91 -14.39 20.29 1.53
CA LEU A 91 -14.25 20.70 0.13
C LEU A 91 -13.29 21.89 -0.03
N ASP A 92 -13.36 22.88 0.86
CA ASP A 92 -12.48 24.05 0.86
C ASP A 92 -11.02 23.63 1.11
N ASP A 93 -10.78 22.74 2.07
CA ASP A 93 -9.45 22.15 2.31
C ASP A 93 -8.93 21.39 1.09
N MET A 94 -9.80 20.73 0.33
CA MET A 94 -9.45 20.04 -0.90
C MET A 94 -9.04 21.01 -2.00
N VAL A 95 -9.81 22.08 -2.22
CA VAL A 95 -9.48 23.13 -3.21
C VAL A 95 -8.20 23.87 -2.82
N GLN A 96 -8.01 24.18 -1.54
CA GLN A 96 -6.77 24.79 -1.04
C GLN A 96 -5.57 23.86 -1.29
N TRP A 97 -5.71 22.56 -1.03
CA TRP A 97 -4.63 21.61 -1.26
C TRP A 97 -4.23 21.49 -2.75
N PHE A 98 -5.18 21.56 -3.69
CA PHE A 98 -4.86 21.63 -5.12
C PHE A 98 -4.07 22.90 -5.48
N SER A 99 -4.40 24.02 -4.84
CA SER A 99 -3.69 25.30 -5.02
C SER A 99 -2.24 25.21 -4.53
N SER A 100 -1.97 24.37 -3.52
CA SER A 100 -0.62 24.07 -3.01
C SER A 100 0.16 23.02 -3.81
N GLY A 101 -0.29 22.69 -5.04
CA GLY A 101 0.41 21.74 -5.92
C GLY A 101 -0.11 20.29 -5.87
N GLY A 102 -1.22 20.03 -5.18
CA GLY A 102 -1.94 18.76 -5.26
C GLY A 102 -2.37 18.43 -6.70
N GLN A 103 -2.48 17.14 -7.02
CA GLN A 103 -2.82 16.69 -8.36
C GLN A 103 -4.08 15.84 -8.44
N VAL A 104 -4.27 14.87 -7.54
CA VAL A 104 -5.49 14.07 -7.46
C VAL A 104 -6.07 14.10 -6.05
N GLY A 105 -7.22 14.72 -5.88
CA GLY A 105 -7.93 14.71 -4.60
C GLY A 105 -9.11 13.75 -4.66
N ILE A 106 -9.27 12.88 -3.67
CA ILE A 106 -10.37 11.91 -3.58
C ILE A 106 -11.35 12.37 -2.52
N LEU A 107 -12.52 12.85 -2.92
CA LEU A 107 -13.61 13.22 -2.03
C LEU A 107 -14.43 11.97 -1.66
N ASP A 108 -14.16 11.43 -0.47
CA ASP A 108 -14.88 10.28 0.09
C ASP A 108 -16.10 10.74 0.89
N GLY A 109 -17.26 10.66 0.24
CA GLY A 109 -18.58 10.98 0.76
C GLY A 109 -19.69 10.20 0.04
N SER A 110 -20.94 10.36 0.46
CA SER A 110 -22.07 9.68 -0.18
C SER A 110 -22.45 10.31 -1.53
N ASN A 111 -22.51 11.66 -1.58
CA ASN A 111 -22.80 12.45 -2.79
C ASN A 111 -23.98 11.90 -3.63
N THR A 112 -25.05 11.47 -2.94
CA THR A 112 -26.14 10.66 -3.50
C THR A 112 -27.18 11.44 -4.29
N THR A 113 -27.26 12.76 -4.12
CA THR A 113 -28.23 13.63 -4.83
C THR A 113 -27.59 14.30 -6.05
N GLU A 114 -28.40 14.57 -7.07
CA GLU A 114 -27.97 15.26 -8.28
C GLU A 114 -27.55 16.71 -8.00
N GLU A 115 -28.34 17.43 -7.20
CA GLU A 115 -28.06 18.81 -6.76
C GLU A 115 -26.66 18.94 -6.16
N ARG A 116 -26.28 18.03 -5.26
CA ARG A 116 -24.95 18.04 -4.65
C ARG A 116 -23.85 17.77 -5.68
N ARG A 117 -24.09 16.89 -6.66
CA ARG A 117 -23.09 16.61 -7.70
C ARG A 117 -22.89 17.81 -8.63
N LEU A 118 -23.96 18.52 -8.99
CA LEU A 118 -23.87 19.75 -9.78
C LEU A 118 -23.11 20.85 -9.04
N GLU A 119 -23.38 21.05 -7.76
CA GLU A 119 -22.62 21.99 -6.90
C GLU A 119 -21.11 21.67 -6.91
N LEU A 120 -20.75 20.39 -6.75
CA LEU A 120 -19.36 19.95 -6.79
C LEU A 120 -18.71 20.20 -8.16
N VAL A 121 -19.43 19.94 -9.26
CA VAL A 121 -18.94 20.20 -10.62
C VAL A 121 -18.62 21.67 -10.81
N GLU A 122 -19.55 22.57 -10.47
CA GLU A 122 -19.35 24.02 -10.62
C GLU A 122 -18.21 24.51 -9.74
N ARG A 123 -18.11 24.02 -8.50
CA ARG A 123 -17.02 24.39 -7.59
C ARG A 123 -15.65 23.97 -8.13
N PHE A 124 -15.49 22.74 -8.60
CA PHE A 124 -14.21 22.26 -9.13
C PHE A 124 -13.85 22.91 -10.47
N LYS A 125 -14.81 23.10 -11.38
CA LYS A 125 -14.58 23.79 -12.66
C LYS A 125 -14.11 25.24 -12.43
N THR A 126 -14.73 25.95 -11.50
CA THR A 126 -14.32 27.33 -11.13
C THR A 126 -12.87 27.38 -10.63
N ALA A 127 -12.42 26.34 -9.94
CA ALA A 127 -11.05 26.19 -9.46
C ALA A 127 -10.09 25.55 -10.48
N ASN A 128 -10.51 25.38 -11.75
CA ASN A 128 -9.75 24.72 -12.81
C ASN A 128 -9.29 23.28 -12.44
N ILE A 129 -10.17 22.55 -11.76
CA ILE A 129 -9.99 21.15 -11.36
C ILE A 129 -11.02 20.31 -12.13
N HIS A 130 -10.57 19.23 -12.76
CA HIS A 130 -11.43 18.34 -13.52
C HIS A 130 -12.16 17.34 -12.59
N PRO A 131 -13.50 17.37 -12.51
CA PRO A 131 -14.25 16.41 -11.71
C PRO A 131 -14.42 15.07 -12.45
N MET A 132 -14.18 13.96 -11.75
CA MET A 132 -14.44 12.60 -12.23
C MET A 132 -15.18 11.83 -11.13
N PHE A 133 -16.35 11.29 -11.44
CA PHE A 133 -17.16 10.55 -10.47
C PHE A 133 -16.82 9.05 -10.47
N ILE A 134 -16.81 8.43 -9.29
CA ILE A 134 -16.80 6.98 -9.15
C ILE A 134 -18.01 6.58 -8.32
N GLU A 135 -19.00 6.03 -8.98
CA GLU A 135 -20.24 5.58 -8.38
C GLU A 135 -20.15 4.10 -8.04
N SER A 136 -20.26 3.75 -6.76
CA SER A 136 -20.27 2.36 -6.32
C SER A 136 -21.69 1.91 -6.02
N ILE A 137 -22.19 0.98 -6.85
CA ILE A 137 -23.54 0.44 -6.82
C ILE A 137 -23.44 -1.02 -6.40
N CYS A 138 -24.22 -1.44 -5.40
CA CYS A 138 -24.31 -2.85 -5.06
C CYS A 138 -25.71 -3.16 -4.55
N ASP A 139 -26.38 -4.04 -5.27
CA ASP A 139 -27.74 -4.48 -4.97
C ASP A 139 -27.76 -5.92 -4.44
N ASN A 140 -26.60 -6.59 -4.42
CA ASN A 140 -26.42 -7.92 -3.84
C ASN A 140 -26.45 -7.84 -2.29
N PRO A 141 -27.48 -8.39 -1.62
CA PRO A 141 -27.63 -8.29 -0.16
C PRO A 141 -26.48 -8.94 0.60
N ALA A 142 -25.92 -10.05 0.10
CA ALA A 142 -24.83 -10.76 0.75
C ALA A 142 -23.56 -9.90 0.82
N ILE A 143 -23.24 -9.17 -0.25
CA ILE A 143 -22.11 -8.23 -0.29
C ILE A 143 -22.34 -7.07 0.68
N VAL A 144 -23.57 -6.54 0.71
CA VAL A 144 -23.93 -5.44 1.61
C VAL A 144 -23.79 -5.86 3.07
N ASP A 145 -24.35 -7.00 3.44
CA ASP A 145 -24.25 -7.53 4.79
C ASP A 145 -22.79 -7.83 5.18
N ALA A 146 -22.01 -8.43 4.28
CA ALA A 146 -20.58 -8.66 4.50
C ALA A 146 -19.80 -7.35 4.72
N ASN A 147 -20.10 -6.29 3.94
CA ASN A 147 -19.48 -4.97 4.10
C ASN A 147 -19.86 -4.30 5.43
N ILE A 148 -21.11 -4.44 5.87
CA ILE A 148 -21.56 -3.90 7.16
C ILE A 148 -20.78 -4.59 8.30
N ARG A 149 -20.72 -5.93 8.27
CA ARG A 149 -20.04 -6.73 9.30
C ARG A 149 -18.53 -6.50 9.35
N SER A 150 -17.86 -6.44 8.20
CA SER A 150 -16.39 -6.36 8.12
C SER A 150 -15.83 -4.94 8.32
N VAL A 151 -16.50 -3.92 7.77
CA VAL A 151 -15.94 -2.56 7.69
C VAL A 151 -16.55 -1.60 8.72
N LYS A 152 -17.79 -1.85 9.14
CA LYS A 152 -18.55 -0.85 9.91
C LYS A 152 -18.70 -1.20 11.38
N VAL A 153 -18.64 -2.48 11.75
CA VAL A 153 -18.50 -2.87 13.17
C VAL A 153 -17.16 -2.40 13.75
N SER A 154 -16.10 -2.36 12.93
CA SER A 154 -14.78 -1.83 13.31
C SER A 154 -14.62 -0.31 13.08
N SER A 155 -15.71 0.37 12.68
CA SER A 155 -15.69 1.83 12.46
C SER A 155 -15.59 2.56 13.80
N PRO A 156 -14.88 3.71 13.86
CA PRO A 156 -14.85 4.55 15.06
C PRO A 156 -16.25 4.91 15.59
N ASP A 157 -17.24 5.02 14.69
CA ASP A 157 -18.64 5.34 14.99
C ASP A 157 -19.35 4.32 15.91
N TYR A 158 -18.84 3.08 16.03
CA TYR A 158 -19.47 1.99 16.76
C TYR A 158 -18.58 1.40 17.86
N VAL A 159 -17.56 2.16 18.31
CA VAL A 159 -16.69 1.73 19.41
C VAL A 159 -17.53 1.52 20.68
N GLY A 160 -17.45 0.32 21.27
CA GLY A 160 -18.18 -0.04 22.49
C GLY A 160 -19.61 -0.54 22.26
N TRP A 161 -20.11 -0.55 21.02
CA TRP A 161 -21.43 -1.11 20.70
C TRP A 161 -21.37 -2.63 20.56
N ASP A 162 -22.50 -3.31 20.83
CA ASP A 162 -22.65 -4.70 20.43
C ASP A 162 -22.67 -4.83 18.89
N ARG A 163 -22.14 -5.94 18.38
CA ARG A 163 -22.04 -6.17 16.93
C ARG A 163 -23.41 -6.21 16.26
N SER A 164 -24.42 -6.78 16.92
CA SER A 164 -25.78 -6.88 16.37
C SER A 164 -26.45 -5.50 16.31
N ASP A 165 -26.38 -4.73 17.39
CA ASP A 165 -26.91 -3.36 17.45
C ASP A 165 -26.26 -2.43 16.42
N ALA A 166 -24.94 -2.52 16.24
CA ALA A 166 -24.21 -1.75 15.24
C ALA A 166 -24.64 -2.09 13.80
N VAL A 167 -24.91 -3.37 13.52
CA VAL A 167 -25.41 -3.82 12.21
C VAL A 167 -26.81 -3.26 11.96
N ASP A 168 -27.71 -3.35 12.92
CA ASP A 168 -29.10 -2.89 12.77
C ASP A 168 -29.19 -1.36 12.65
N ASP A 169 -28.38 -0.64 13.44
CA ASP A 169 -28.25 0.80 13.31
C ASP A 169 -27.76 1.22 11.92
N PHE A 170 -26.77 0.51 11.39
CA PHE A 170 -26.25 0.80 10.06
C PHE A 170 -27.24 0.46 8.95
N LYS A 171 -28.05 -0.60 9.10
CA LYS A 171 -29.13 -0.92 8.16
C LYS A 171 -30.16 0.20 8.10
N ARG A 172 -30.64 0.68 9.25
CA ARG A 172 -31.53 1.87 9.33
C ARG A 172 -30.92 3.08 8.63
N ARG A 173 -29.61 3.31 8.81
CA ARG A 173 -28.89 4.40 8.14
C ARG A 173 -28.95 4.27 6.62
N ILE A 174 -28.77 3.06 6.07
CA ILE A 174 -28.88 2.82 4.63
C ILE A 174 -30.30 3.13 4.16
N ASP A 175 -31.31 2.58 4.84
CA ASP A 175 -32.72 2.73 4.47
C ASP A 175 -33.14 4.21 4.44
N ASN A 176 -32.65 5.02 5.39
CA ASN A 176 -32.88 6.46 5.41
C ASN A 176 -32.28 7.22 4.22
N HIS A 177 -31.26 6.68 3.55
CA HIS A 177 -30.63 7.31 2.38
C HIS A 177 -31.20 6.83 1.05
N VAL A 178 -31.81 5.64 1.00
CA VAL A 178 -32.34 5.04 -0.24
C VAL A 178 -33.31 5.97 -0.98
N PRO A 179 -34.30 6.61 -0.33
CA PRO A 179 -35.26 7.49 -1.03
C PRO A 179 -34.63 8.72 -1.70
N PHE A 180 -33.45 9.14 -1.22
CA PHE A 180 -32.76 10.34 -1.69
C PHE A 180 -31.63 10.03 -2.68
N TYR A 181 -31.40 8.75 -2.99
CA TYR A 181 -30.32 8.35 -3.88
C TYR A 181 -30.77 8.38 -5.34
N THR A 182 -30.10 9.23 -6.14
CA THR A 182 -30.25 9.25 -7.59
C THR A 182 -28.93 8.84 -8.24
N THR A 183 -28.99 7.84 -9.11
CA THR A 183 -27.81 7.40 -9.86
C THR A 183 -27.39 8.43 -10.90
N ILE A 184 -26.12 8.42 -11.31
CA ILE A 184 -25.61 9.36 -12.32
C ILE A 184 -26.19 9.01 -13.70
N SER A 185 -27.02 9.86 -14.28
CA SER A 185 -27.59 9.69 -15.63
C SER A 185 -27.01 10.66 -16.65
N ASP A 186 -26.44 11.78 -16.21
CA ASP A 186 -25.90 12.83 -17.07
C ASP A 186 -24.62 12.37 -17.80
N LEU A 187 -24.75 12.15 -19.11
CA LEU A 187 -23.67 11.71 -20.00
C LEU A 187 -22.64 12.81 -20.31
N ASN A 188 -22.88 14.06 -19.89
CA ASN A 188 -21.88 15.12 -20.00
C ASN A 188 -20.79 15.01 -18.91
N LEU A 189 -21.05 14.25 -17.84
CA LEU A 189 -20.11 14.06 -16.74
C LEU A 189 -19.09 12.96 -17.03
N SER A 190 -17.86 13.13 -16.53
CA SER A 190 -16.88 12.04 -16.48
C SER A 190 -17.19 11.13 -15.30
N PHE A 191 -17.51 9.86 -15.55
CA PHE A 191 -17.82 8.92 -14.47
C PHE A 191 -17.44 7.47 -14.77
N VAL A 192 -17.26 6.72 -13.68
CA VAL A 192 -17.16 5.27 -13.66
C VAL A 192 -18.20 4.73 -12.69
N LYS A 193 -19.08 3.84 -13.16
CA LYS A 193 -19.96 3.06 -12.28
C LYS A 193 -19.35 1.69 -12.05
N VAL A 194 -19.10 1.35 -10.79
CA VAL A 194 -18.65 0.03 -10.36
C VAL A 194 -19.87 -0.66 -9.75
N ILE A 195 -20.42 -1.64 -10.47
CA ILE A 195 -21.67 -2.32 -10.10
C ILE A 195 -21.32 -3.71 -9.54
N ASN A 196 -21.93 -4.04 -8.40
CA ASN A 196 -21.75 -5.27 -7.64
C ASN A 196 -20.28 -5.66 -7.47
N ALA A 197 -19.49 -4.75 -6.89
CA ALA A 197 -18.08 -4.97 -6.61
C ALA A 197 -17.24 -5.39 -7.84
N GLY A 198 -17.58 -4.84 -9.02
CA GLY A 198 -16.79 -5.01 -10.25
C GLY A 198 -17.36 -6.02 -11.24
N GLU A 199 -18.50 -6.66 -10.96
CA GLU A 199 -19.19 -7.54 -11.93
C GLU A 199 -19.50 -6.82 -13.25
N LYS A 200 -19.87 -5.54 -13.16
CA LYS A 200 -20.08 -4.67 -14.32
C LYS A 200 -19.46 -3.31 -14.05
N ILE A 201 -18.72 -2.81 -15.04
CA ILE A 201 -18.16 -1.46 -15.01
C ILE A 201 -18.69 -0.68 -16.20
N MET A 202 -19.22 0.51 -15.95
CA MET A 202 -19.66 1.45 -16.98
C MET A 202 -18.77 2.68 -16.91
N VAL A 203 -18.21 3.08 -18.05
CA VAL A 203 -17.30 4.22 -18.15
C VAL A 203 -17.90 5.23 -19.10
N ASN A 204 -17.95 6.50 -18.69
CA ASN A 204 -18.41 7.60 -19.52
C ASN A 204 -17.41 8.75 -19.46
N ASN A 205 -17.04 9.28 -20.62
CA ASN A 205 -16.21 10.47 -20.77
C ASN A 205 -14.91 10.48 -19.92
N ALA A 206 -14.27 9.32 -19.76
CA ALA A 206 -12.96 9.21 -19.12
C ALA A 206 -11.87 9.44 -20.17
N GLN A 207 -11.19 10.59 -20.09
CA GLN A 207 -10.24 11.05 -21.11
C GLN A 207 -8.84 11.26 -20.52
N GLY A 208 -7.82 10.99 -21.35
CA GLY A 208 -6.42 11.18 -20.98
C GLY A 208 -5.83 10.06 -20.12
N PHE A 209 -4.50 10.08 -20.00
CA PHE A 209 -3.73 8.98 -19.43
C PHE A 209 -4.14 8.59 -18.00
N LEU A 210 -4.28 9.57 -17.10
CA LEU A 210 -4.49 9.29 -15.69
C LEU A 210 -5.90 8.74 -15.41
N GLN A 211 -6.93 9.26 -16.08
CA GLN A 211 -8.30 8.72 -15.96
C GLN A 211 -8.38 7.30 -16.52
N SER A 212 -7.73 7.03 -17.67
CA SER A 212 -7.66 5.67 -18.22
C SER A 212 -6.94 4.71 -17.27
N LYS A 213 -5.87 5.13 -16.59
CA LYS A 213 -5.19 4.34 -15.55
C LYS A 213 -6.10 4.08 -14.34
N ILE A 214 -6.87 5.08 -13.89
CA ILE A 214 -7.85 4.92 -12.81
C ILE A 214 -8.91 3.89 -13.21
N VAL A 215 -9.50 4.02 -14.40
CA VAL A 215 -10.48 3.06 -14.95
C VAL A 215 -9.89 1.65 -14.99
N TYR A 216 -8.68 1.50 -15.53
CA TYR A 216 -8.01 0.21 -15.62
C TYR A 216 -7.74 -0.41 -14.24
N TYR A 217 -7.32 0.39 -13.26
CA TYR A 217 -7.15 -0.10 -11.90
C TYR A 217 -8.47 -0.56 -11.28
N LEU A 218 -9.54 0.23 -11.44
CA LEU A 218 -10.88 -0.13 -10.96
C LEU A 218 -11.38 -1.46 -11.55
N THR A 219 -11.05 -1.77 -12.81
CA THR A 219 -11.40 -3.06 -13.43
C THR A 219 -10.72 -4.27 -12.82
N ASN A 220 -9.66 -4.07 -12.04
CA ASN A 220 -8.95 -5.15 -11.36
C ASN A 220 -9.35 -5.29 -9.90
N LEU A 221 -10.13 -4.37 -9.33
CA LEU A 221 -10.49 -4.44 -7.91
C LEU A 221 -11.56 -5.50 -7.61
N HIS A 222 -11.45 -6.11 -6.44
CA HIS A 222 -12.48 -6.96 -5.86
C HIS A 222 -12.58 -6.76 -4.34
N ILE A 223 -13.62 -7.33 -3.73
CA ILE A 223 -13.87 -7.28 -2.29
C ILE A 223 -13.73 -8.63 -1.59
N SER A 224 -13.46 -9.70 -2.34
CA SER A 224 -13.25 -11.04 -1.78
C SER A 224 -12.12 -11.04 -0.74
N PRO A 225 -12.34 -11.61 0.45
CA PRO A 225 -11.31 -11.71 1.48
C PRO A 225 -10.23 -12.68 1.02
N ARG A 226 -8.97 -12.24 1.07
CA ARG A 226 -7.80 -13.02 0.65
C ARG A 226 -6.63 -12.81 1.58
N THR A 227 -5.71 -13.74 1.58
CA THR A 227 -4.45 -13.64 2.32
C THR A 227 -3.28 -13.61 1.34
N ILE A 228 -2.38 -12.65 1.52
CA ILE A 228 -1.17 -12.50 0.72
C ILE A 228 0.01 -12.90 1.60
N TYR A 229 0.79 -13.87 1.13
CA TYR A 229 1.97 -14.36 1.81
C TYR A 229 3.25 -13.90 1.08
N PHE A 230 4.24 -13.45 1.84
CA PHE A 230 5.60 -13.22 1.31
C PHE A 230 6.60 -14.15 1.97
N ALA A 231 7.48 -14.73 1.17
CA ALA A 231 8.65 -15.47 1.63
C ALA A 231 9.85 -15.17 0.74
N ARG A 232 11.04 -15.05 1.35
CA ARG A 232 12.30 -14.98 0.59
C ARG A 232 12.59 -16.32 -0.08
N ASN A 233 13.38 -16.30 -1.15
CA ASN A 233 13.90 -17.54 -1.72
C ASN A 233 14.80 -18.26 -0.70
N GLY A 234 14.90 -19.58 -0.82
CA GLY A 234 15.89 -20.35 -0.07
C GLY A 234 17.33 -20.01 -0.49
N VAL A 235 18.27 -20.26 0.42
CA VAL A 235 19.70 -20.01 0.21
C VAL A 235 20.24 -20.79 -0.99
N SER A 236 21.04 -20.14 -1.84
CA SER A 236 21.60 -20.72 -3.08
C SER A 236 23.10 -21.01 -3.00
N LEU A 237 23.64 -21.84 -3.90
CA LEU A 237 25.06 -22.24 -3.87
C LEU A 237 26.05 -21.08 -4.18
N ASN A 238 25.59 -20.04 -4.87
CA ASN A 238 26.41 -18.89 -5.26
C ASN A 238 25.56 -17.61 -5.23
N GLU A 239 25.33 -17.08 -4.04
CA GLU A 239 24.47 -15.91 -3.82
C GLU A 239 25.08 -14.60 -4.30
N SER A 240 26.42 -14.50 -4.30
CA SER A 240 27.11 -13.27 -4.71
C SER A 240 26.98 -13.00 -6.20
N SER A 241 26.62 -14.00 -7.01
CA SER A 241 26.48 -13.85 -8.46
C SER A 241 25.02 -13.80 -8.90
N TYR A 242 24.58 -12.60 -9.26
CA TYR A 242 23.30 -12.38 -9.94
C TYR A 242 23.26 -13.07 -11.31
N ARG A 243 24.36 -13.05 -12.08
CA ARG A 243 24.40 -13.65 -13.43
C ARG A 243 24.43 -15.18 -13.43
N ALA A 244 24.99 -15.82 -12.39
CA ALA A 244 25.11 -17.27 -12.36
C ALA A 244 23.77 -18.01 -12.26
N ASP A 245 22.73 -17.35 -11.73
CA ASP A 245 21.40 -17.95 -11.48
C ASP A 245 21.51 -19.33 -10.81
N ALA A 246 22.23 -19.38 -9.70
CA ALA A 246 22.59 -20.62 -9.03
C ALA A 246 21.35 -21.35 -8.47
N PRO A 247 21.37 -22.70 -8.46
CA PRO A 247 20.33 -23.47 -7.80
C PRO A 247 20.44 -23.38 -6.26
N LEU A 248 19.39 -23.83 -5.58
CA LEU A 248 19.35 -23.91 -4.12
C LEU A 248 20.48 -24.78 -3.56
N ALA A 249 21.07 -24.32 -2.47
CA ALA A 249 21.95 -25.12 -1.63
C ALA A 249 21.12 -26.15 -0.82
N PRO A 250 21.74 -27.18 -0.22
CA PRO A 250 21.03 -28.14 0.62
C PRO A 250 20.24 -27.53 1.78
N ALA A 251 20.70 -26.41 2.35
CA ALA A 251 19.93 -25.64 3.34
C ALA A 251 18.68 -24.98 2.72
N GLY A 252 18.81 -24.38 1.54
CA GLY A 252 17.69 -23.78 0.82
C GLY A 252 16.63 -24.80 0.37
N GLN A 253 17.04 -26.02 0.00
CA GLN A 253 16.12 -27.11 -0.31
C GLN A 253 15.30 -27.54 0.91
N ARG A 254 15.96 -27.72 2.07
CA ARG A 254 15.28 -27.99 3.35
C ARG A 254 14.30 -26.89 3.73
N TYR A 255 14.71 -25.62 3.60
CA TYR A 255 13.82 -24.48 3.84
C TYR A 255 12.59 -24.50 2.92
N ALA A 256 12.77 -24.80 1.63
CA ALA A 256 11.68 -24.84 0.65
C ALA A 256 10.62 -25.91 0.99
N GLU A 257 11.07 -27.10 1.37
CA GLU A 257 10.17 -28.17 1.82
C GLU A 257 9.44 -27.78 3.11
N ASN A 258 10.16 -27.21 4.07
CA ASN A 258 9.59 -26.74 5.33
C ASN A 258 8.59 -25.61 5.15
N LEU A 259 8.85 -24.67 4.24
CA LEU A 259 7.94 -23.58 3.89
C LEU A 259 6.61 -24.10 3.36
N LYS A 260 6.63 -25.09 2.46
CA LYS A 260 5.41 -25.77 1.98
C LYS A 260 4.64 -26.38 3.15
N ASN A 261 5.30 -27.26 3.90
CA ASN A 261 4.65 -28.01 4.97
C ASN A 261 4.08 -27.08 6.06
N PHE A 262 4.83 -26.01 6.38
CA PHE A 262 4.42 -25.01 7.35
C PHE A 262 3.20 -24.20 6.87
N LEU A 263 3.23 -23.67 5.64
CA LEU A 263 2.14 -22.88 5.10
C LEU A 263 0.84 -23.68 4.97
N LEU A 264 0.91 -24.94 4.52
CA LEU A 264 -0.29 -25.78 4.39
C LEU A 264 -0.94 -26.02 5.76
N LYS A 265 -0.15 -26.39 6.79
CA LYS A 265 -0.68 -26.56 8.15
C LYS A 265 -1.19 -25.25 8.76
N LEU A 266 -0.53 -24.12 8.48
CA LEU A 266 -0.99 -22.80 8.95
C LEU A 266 -2.39 -22.49 8.39
N ARG A 267 -2.62 -22.78 7.11
CA ARG A 267 -3.91 -22.56 6.44
C ARG A 267 -5.00 -23.49 6.97
N GLU A 268 -4.66 -24.75 7.25
CA GLU A 268 -5.55 -25.70 7.91
C GLU A 268 -5.98 -25.21 9.30
N ASN A 269 -5.01 -24.83 10.13
CA ASN A 269 -5.26 -24.37 11.51
C ASN A 269 -6.05 -23.06 11.57
N SER A 270 -5.81 -22.17 10.61
CA SER A 270 -6.50 -20.87 10.52
C SER A 270 -7.92 -20.99 9.96
N GLY A 271 -8.39 -22.20 9.64
CA GLY A 271 -9.69 -22.43 9.02
C GLY A 271 -9.80 -21.89 7.59
N GLN A 272 -8.69 -21.47 6.96
CA GLN A 272 -8.70 -20.89 5.62
C GLN A 272 -9.00 -21.92 4.52
N THR A 273 -8.82 -23.20 4.84
CA THR A 273 -9.17 -24.36 3.99
C THR A 273 -10.60 -24.85 4.21
N SER A 274 -11.31 -24.33 5.22
CA SER A 274 -12.68 -24.72 5.53
C SER A 274 -13.65 -23.64 5.08
N PRO A 275 -14.74 -23.99 4.36
CA PRO A 275 -15.78 -23.03 4.02
C PRO A 275 -16.39 -22.42 5.29
N SER A 276 -16.41 -21.09 5.39
CA SER A 276 -17.16 -20.40 6.45
C SER A 276 -18.67 -20.62 6.33
N THR A 277 -19.15 -20.97 5.14
CA THR A 277 -20.54 -21.33 4.86
C THR A 277 -20.61 -22.52 3.89
N PRO A 278 -21.67 -23.36 3.92
CA PRO A 278 -21.80 -24.53 3.04
C PRO A 278 -21.84 -24.20 1.53
N THR A 279 -21.98 -22.92 1.18
CA THR A 279 -22.00 -22.40 -0.20
C THR A 279 -20.65 -21.87 -0.67
N GLU A 280 -19.65 -21.71 0.21
CA GLU A 280 -18.34 -21.20 -0.15
C GLU A 280 -17.39 -22.32 -0.54
N THR A 281 -16.60 -22.09 -1.60
CA THR A 281 -15.49 -22.97 -1.94
C THR A 281 -14.26 -22.58 -1.12
N PRO A 282 -13.43 -23.54 -0.69
CA PRO A 282 -12.19 -23.22 0.01
C PRO A 282 -11.30 -22.34 -0.87
N ARG A 283 -10.69 -21.31 -0.28
CA ARG A 283 -9.83 -20.39 -1.03
C ARG A 283 -8.63 -21.18 -1.54
N GLN A 284 -8.41 -21.18 -2.85
CA GLN A 284 -7.25 -21.84 -3.43
C GLN A 284 -5.97 -21.07 -3.07
N LEU A 285 -4.82 -21.75 -3.12
CA LEU A 285 -3.51 -21.09 -3.01
C LEU A 285 -2.84 -21.08 -4.37
N THR A 286 -2.44 -19.89 -4.82
CA THR A 286 -1.56 -19.74 -5.99
C THR A 286 -0.17 -19.30 -5.52
N VAL A 287 0.88 -19.91 -6.05
CA VAL A 287 2.27 -19.53 -5.73
C VAL A 287 2.88 -18.78 -6.90
N TRP A 288 3.40 -17.57 -6.67
CA TRP A 288 4.10 -16.79 -7.67
C TRP A 288 5.59 -16.78 -7.37
N THR A 289 6.40 -16.98 -8.40
CA THR A 289 7.86 -16.95 -8.30
C THR A 289 8.45 -16.03 -9.34
N SER A 290 9.71 -15.65 -9.15
CA SER A 290 10.50 -15.12 -10.25
C SER A 290 10.90 -16.23 -11.23
N SER A 291 11.40 -15.86 -12.41
CA SER A 291 11.96 -16.83 -13.36
C SER A 291 13.36 -17.33 -12.98
N ARG A 292 13.89 -16.96 -11.80
CA ARG A 292 15.20 -17.39 -11.30
C ARG A 292 15.13 -18.79 -10.73
N LYS A 293 16.19 -19.60 -10.91
CA LYS A 293 16.22 -21.00 -10.45
C LYS A 293 15.94 -21.13 -8.96
N ARG A 294 16.63 -20.36 -8.11
CA ARG A 294 16.42 -20.38 -6.65
C ARG A 294 14.97 -20.13 -6.24
N SER A 295 14.32 -19.15 -6.88
CA SER A 295 12.93 -18.78 -6.59
C SER A 295 11.95 -19.86 -7.03
N PHE A 296 12.14 -20.39 -8.24
CA PHE A 296 11.32 -21.50 -8.74
C PHE A 296 11.52 -22.78 -7.92
N GLN A 297 12.76 -23.15 -7.60
CA GLN A 297 13.06 -24.34 -6.79
C GLN A 297 12.51 -24.24 -5.37
N THR A 298 12.44 -23.03 -4.78
CA THR A 298 11.79 -22.85 -3.48
C THR A 298 10.30 -23.15 -3.54
N ALA A 299 9.63 -22.81 -4.66
CA ALA A 299 8.23 -23.15 -4.86
C ALA A 299 7.99 -24.54 -5.48
N ALA A 300 9.03 -25.23 -5.97
CA ALA A 300 8.87 -26.47 -6.73
C ALA A 300 8.18 -27.56 -5.93
N TYR A 301 8.41 -27.62 -4.61
CA TYR A 301 7.73 -28.57 -3.72
C TYR A 301 6.20 -28.41 -3.70
N PHE A 302 5.67 -27.23 -4.04
CA PHE A 302 4.21 -27.02 -4.13
C PHE A 302 3.60 -27.67 -5.37
N LEU A 303 4.39 -28.02 -6.39
CA LEU A 303 3.90 -28.71 -7.60
C LEU A 303 3.37 -30.11 -7.31
N ASP A 304 3.79 -30.73 -6.22
CA ASP A 304 3.30 -32.05 -5.80
C ASP A 304 1.87 -32.01 -5.25
N HIS A 305 1.29 -30.82 -5.06
CA HIS A 305 -0.06 -30.65 -4.54
C HIS A 305 -1.02 -30.31 -5.70
N GLU A 306 -1.98 -31.19 -5.99
CA GLU A 306 -2.83 -31.13 -7.20
C GLU A 306 -3.61 -29.81 -7.35
N GLU A 307 -4.01 -29.19 -6.24
CA GLU A 307 -4.81 -27.95 -6.26
C GLU A 307 -3.98 -26.65 -6.30
N ILE A 308 -2.65 -26.72 -6.15
CA ILE A 308 -1.81 -25.52 -6.05
C ILE A 308 -1.15 -25.20 -7.38
N ILE A 309 -1.39 -24.00 -7.87
CA ILE A 309 -0.83 -23.53 -9.14
C ILE A 309 0.41 -22.69 -8.85
N VAL A 310 1.56 -23.12 -9.38
CA VAL A 310 2.81 -22.34 -9.36
C VAL A 310 2.98 -21.57 -10.66
N ARG A 311 3.13 -20.24 -10.59
CA ARG A 311 3.22 -19.33 -11.74
C ARG A 311 4.54 -18.53 -11.72
N PRO A 312 5.51 -18.88 -12.58
CA PRO A 312 6.71 -18.08 -12.75
C PRO A 312 6.42 -16.75 -13.46
N ARG A 313 6.98 -15.66 -12.94
CA ARG A 313 6.83 -14.30 -13.47
C ARG A 313 8.20 -13.65 -13.59
N SER A 314 8.66 -13.40 -14.81
CA SER A 314 9.95 -12.72 -15.04
C SER A 314 10.04 -11.36 -14.35
N VAL A 315 8.89 -10.66 -14.21
CA VAL A 315 8.76 -9.35 -13.56
C VAL A 315 9.01 -9.41 -12.03
N LEU A 316 9.00 -10.59 -11.40
CA LEU A 316 9.39 -10.78 -10.00
C LEU A 316 10.92 -11.01 -9.83
N GLY A 317 11.71 -10.86 -10.89
CA GLY A 317 13.17 -10.97 -10.83
C GLY A 317 13.79 -9.96 -9.85
N GLU A 318 14.91 -10.35 -9.24
CA GLU A 318 15.69 -9.46 -8.36
C GLU A 318 16.14 -8.19 -9.07
N ARG A 319 16.28 -7.10 -8.31
CA ARG A 319 16.93 -5.86 -8.75
C ARG A 319 18.32 -6.16 -9.31
N ASN A 320 18.57 -5.79 -10.57
CA ASN A 320 19.86 -6.02 -11.22
C ASN A 320 20.98 -5.18 -10.56
N PRO A 321 22.06 -5.80 -10.03
CA PRO A 321 23.18 -5.07 -9.42
C PRO A 321 24.14 -4.43 -10.44
N GLY A 322 24.01 -4.73 -11.73
CA GLY A 322 24.78 -4.09 -12.79
C GLY A 322 26.27 -4.45 -12.77
N VAL A 323 27.14 -3.43 -12.70
CA VAL A 323 28.60 -3.62 -12.58
C VAL A 323 29.04 -4.09 -11.19
N CYS A 324 28.18 -3.96 -10.18
CA CYS A 324 28.48 -4.38 -8.80
C CYS A 324 28.18 -5.87 -8.55
N ASP A 325 27.80 -6.63 -9.59
CA ASP A 325 27.63 -8.07 -9.49
C ASP A 325 28.92 -8.75 -9.00
N GLN A 326 28.82 -9.70 -8.07
CA GLN A 326 29.95 -10.40 -7.43
C GLN A 326 30.91 -9.53 -6.60
N MET A 327 30.58 -8.26 -6.33
CA MET A 327 31.39 -7.41 -5.46
C MET A 327 30.83 -7.38 -4.04
N THR A 328 31.73 -7.32 -3.05
CA THR A 328 31.38 -7.01 -1.66
C THR A 328 31.20 -5.51 -1.44
N ALA A 329 30.65 -5.10 -0.30
CA ALA A 329 30.48 -3.68 0.05
C ALA A 329 31.78 -2.92 0.01
N GLN A 330 32.79 -3.54 0.60
CA GLN A 330 34.09 -2.95 0.77
C GLN A 330 34.72 -2.72 -0.60
N GLU A 331 34.53 -3.66 -1.54
CA GLU A 331 34.95 -3.51 -2.92
C GLU A 331 34.15 -2.43 -3.66
N VAL A 332 32.81 -2.42 -3.54
CA VAL A 332 31.96 -1.39 -4.17
C VAL A 332 32.32 0.00 -3.64
N GLN A 333 32.48 0.16 -2.32
CA GLN A 333 32.87 1.43 -1.68
C GLN A 333 34.26 1.89 -2.12
N LYS A 334 35.20 0.96 -2.32
CA LYS A 334 36.56 1.26 -2.79
C LYS A 334 36.59 1.62 -4.27
N MET A 335 35.81 0.93 -5.10
CA MET A 335 35.80 1.08 -6.55
C MET A 335 34.91 2.24 -7.03
N TYR A 336 33.80 2.50 -6.34
CA TYR A 336 32.78 3.48 -6.70
C TYR A 336 32.37 4.38 -5.50
N PRO A 337 33.32 5.06 -4.83
CA PRO A 337 33.02 5.85 -3.63
C PRO A 337 31.99 6.96 -3.88
N ASP A 338 32.06 7.65 -5.02
CA ASP A 338 31.13 8.72 -5.38
C ASP A 338 29.71 8.18 -5.61
N GLU A 339 29.58 7.01 -6.23
CA GLU A 339 28.27 6.37 -6.44
C GLU A 339 27.68 5.93 -5.10
N CYS A 340 28.48 5.42 -4.17
CA CYS A 340 28.02 5.12 -2.80
C CYS A 340 27.49 6.36 -2.07
N LEU A 341 28.17 7.51 -2.19
CA LEU A 341 27.68 8.78 -1.62
C LEU A 341 26.33 9.19 -2.23
N ARG A 342 26.18 9.02 -3.56
CA ARG A 342 24.92 9.31 -4.25
C ARG A 342 23.81 8.32 -3.85
N ALA A 343 24.15 7.05 -3.65
CA ALA A 343 23.24 6.02 -3.16
C ALA A 343 22.77 6.31 -1.73
N ALA A 344 23.65 6.81 -0.86
CA ALA A 344 23.28 7.23 0.49
C ALA A 344 22.32 8.42 0.49
N ASN A 345 22.47 9.35 -0.47
CA ASN A 345 21.61 10.54 -0.57
C ASN A 345 20.22 10.24 -1.17
N ASP A 346 20.11 9.32 -2.14
CA ASP A 346 18.82 8.89 -2.72
C ASP A 346 18.83 7.39 -3.01
N PRO A 347 18.67 6.53 -1.98
CA PRO A 347 18.75 5.07 -2.12
C PRO A 347 17.66 4.48 -2.99
N TYR A 348 16.56 5.23 -3.19
CA TYR A 348 15.42 4.77 -3.95
C TYR A 348 15.65 4.92 -5.47
N ARG A 349 16.15 6.08 -5.90
CA ARG A 349 16.34 6.39 -7.33
C ARG A 349 17.73 6.09 -7.83
N HIS A 350 18.73 6.07 -6.95
CA HIS A 350 20.10 5.87 -7.35
C HIS A 350 20.27 4.56 -8.12
N ARG A 351 20.99 4.65 -9.24
CA ARG A 351 21.26 3.55 -10.14
C ARG A 351 22.75 3.50 -10.42
N PHE A 352 23.41 2.47 -9.88
CA PHE A 352 24.79 2.16 -10.23
C PHE A 352 24.91 1.87 -11.74
N PRO A 353 26.11 1.99 -12.33
CA PRO A 353 26.30 1.74 -13.75
C PRO A 353 25.74 0.38 -14.18
N ARG A 354 24.87 0.39 -15.21
CA ARG A 354 24.18 -0.80 -15.75
C ARG A 354 23.31 -1.58 -14.75
N ALA A 355 22.99 -1.01 -13.59
CA ALA A 355 22.12 -1.60 -12.56
C ALA A 355 20.65 -1.16 -12.73
N GLU A 356 19.76 -1.70 -11.89
CA GLU A 356 18.40 -1.19 -11.64
C GLU A 356 18.37 -0.45 -10.30
N SER A 357 17.58 0.61 -10.20
CA SER A 357 17.20 1.24 -8.92
C SER A 357 15.91 0.63 -8.34
N TYR A 358 15.53 1.00 -7.12
CA TYR A 358 14.20 0.63 -6.59
C TYR A 358 13.07 1.28 -7.39
N TYR A 359 13.31 2.46 -7.96
CA TYR A 359 12.41 3.13 -8.89
C TYR A 359 12.17 2.29 -10.16
N ASP A 360 13.22 1.72 -10.77
CA ASP A 360 13.09 0.85 -11.94
C ASP A 360 12.31 -0.42 -11.63
N LEU A 361 12.62 -1.02 -10.48
CA LEU A 361 11.94 -2.19 -9.96
C LEU A 361 10.44 -1.90 -9.72
N ALA A 362 10.11 -0.78 -9.08
CA ALA A 362 8.73 -0.40 -8.80
C ALA A 362 7.91 -0.18 -10.09
N ASN A 363 8.49 0.46 -11.10
CA ASN A 363 7.85 0.65 -12.39
C ASN A 363 7.47 -0.67 -13.06
N ARG A 364 8.37 -1.68 -13.07
CA ARG A 364 8.02 -2.98 -13.65
C ARG A 364 7.02 -3.75 -12.79
N LEU A 365 7.06 -3.60 -11.46
CA LEU A 365 6.13 -4.26 -10.54
C LEU A 365 4.70 -3.72 -10.59
N GLU A 366 4.43 -2.60 -11.28
CA GLU A 366 3.05 -2.12 -11.51
C GLU A 366 2.13 -3.22 -12.07
N LYS A 367 2.64 -4.02 -13.02
CA LYS A 367 1.89 -5.14 -13.62
C LYS A 367 1.55 -6.22 -12.59
N VAL A 368 2.51 -6.53 -11.70
CA VAL A 368 2.31 -7.51 -10.62
C VAL A 368 1.28 -7.01 -9.62
N ILE A 369 1.31 -5.72 -9.28
CA ILE A 369 0.33 -5.08 -8.40
C ILE A 369 -1.09 -5.21 -8.96
N LEU A 370 -1.28 -4.93 -10.25
CA LEU A 370 -2.59 -5.05 -10.89
C LEU A 370 -3.11 -6.50 -10.87
N GLU A 371 -2.23 -7.46 -11.11
CA GLU A 371 -2.59 -8.87 -11.00
C GLU A 371 -2.89 -9.29 -9.55
N LEU A 372 -2.14 -8.75 -8.58
CA LEU A 372 -2.33 -9.01 -7.15
C LEU A 372 -3.64 -8.41 -6.63
N GLU A 373 -4.07 -7.28 -7.16
CA GLU A 373 -5.36 -6.69 -6.85
C GLU A 373 -6.54 -7.43 -7.49
N ARG A 374 -6.30 -8.18 -8.56
CA ARG A 374 -7.30 -9.01 -9.25
C ARG A 374 -7.45 -10.41 -8.66
N GLU A 375 -6.41 -10.94 -8.02
CA GLU A 375 -6.38 -12.30 -7.52
C GLU A 375 -7.26 -12.44 -6.27
N LYS A 376 -8.38 -13.16 -6.41
CA LYS A 376 -9.37 -13.35 -5.32
C LYS A 376 -8.97 -14.43 -4.31
N ASN A 377 -8.05 -15.30 -4.71
CA ASN A 377 -7.55 -16.42 -3.92
C ASN A 377 -6.38 -16.01 -3.03
N ASP A 378 -5.95 -16.93 -2.16
CA ASP A 378 -4.73 -16.73 -1.40
C ASP A 378 -3.51 -16.83 -2.31
N VAL A 379 -2.50 -15.99 -2.07
CA VAL A 379 -1.29 -15.93 -2.91
C VAL A 379 -0.06 -16.03 -2.05
N LEU A 380 0.86 -16.93 -2.38
CA LEU A 380 2.23 -16.91 -1.87
C LEU A 380 3.16 -16.32 -2.93
N ILE A 381 3.88 -15.25 -2.61
CA ILE A 381 4.91 -14.67 -3.46
C ILE A 381 6.28 -15.04 -2.88
N VAL A 382 6.96 -15.96 -3.57
CA VAL A 382 8.35 -16.34 -3.27
C VAL A 382 9.27 -15.50 -4.14
N ALA A 383 9.94 -14.52 -3.54
CA ALA A 383 10.74 -13.56 -4.29
C ALA A 383 11.99 -13.10 -3.53
N HIS A 384 12.71 -12.18 -4.15
CA HIS A 384 13.90 -11.58 -3.56
C HIS A 384 13.50 -10.45 -2.61
N GLU A 385 14.39 -10.15 -1.68
CA GLU A 385 14.17 -9.12 -0.66
C GLU A 385 13.72 -7.78 -1.28
N SER A 386 14.46 -7.28 -2.28
CA SER A 386 14.14 -6.02 -2.98
C SER A 386 12.73 -5.99 -3.59
N VAL A 387 12.26 -7.12 -4.12
CA VAL A 387 10.92 -7.25 -4.72
C VAL A 387 9.85 -7.23 -3.64
N ILE A 388 10.07 -7.97 -2.55
CA ILE A 388 9.13 -8.01 -1.42
C ILE A 388 9.02 -6.63 -0.78
N ARG A 389 10.13 -5.91 -0.57
CA ARG A 389 10.12 -4.53 -0.07
C ARG A 389 9.21 -3.61 -0.90
N CYS A 390 9.31 -3.68 -2.22
CA CYS A 390 8.47 -2.89 -3.13
C CYS A 390 6.98 -3.23 -2.99
N LEU A 391 6.63 -4.52 -3.02
CA LEU A 391 5.24 -4.95 -2.91
C LEU A 391 4.65 -4.68 -1.51
N TYR A 392 5.45 -4.88 -0.47
CA TYR A 392 5.11 -4.51 0.90
C TYR A 392 4.88 -2.99 1.02
N GLY A 393 5.80 -2.19 0.48
CA GLY A 393 5.65 -0.73 0.42
C GLY A 393 4.38 -0.27 -0.29
N TYR A 394 4.00 -0.92 -1.39
CA TYR A 394 2.72 -0.67 -2.07
C TYR A 394 1.52 -0.96 -1.16
N LEU A 395 1.50 -2.16 -0.57
CA LEU A 395 0.40 -2.64 0.27
C LEU A 395 0.19 -1.72 1.49
N HIS A 396 1.26 -1.33 2.17
CA HIS A 396 1.21 -0.44 3.33
C HIS A 396 1.11 1.06 2.94
N GLY A 397 1.26 1.41 1.66
CA GLY A 397 1.19 2.79 1.19
C GLY A 397 2.35 3.67 1.64
N LEU A 398 3.53 3.09 1.83
CA LEU A 398 4.74 3.75 2.35
C LEU A 398 5.31 4.79 1.36
N ALA A 399 6.12 5.71 1.88
CA ALA A 399 6.90 6.62 1.05
C ALA A 399 8.09 5.90 0.41
N GLU A 400 8.56 6.42 -0.71
CA GLU A 400 9.67 5.83 -1.46
C GLU A 400 10.97 5.75 -0.66
N SER A 401 11.22 6.71 0.24
CA SER A 401 12.41 6.76 1.09
C SER A 401 12.45 5.65 2.13
N GLU A 402 11.28 5.09 2.46
CA GLU A 402 11.15 4.03 3.47
C GLU A 402 11.34 2.63 2.84
N ILE A 403 11.08 2.48 1.54
CA ILE A 403 11.08 1.18 0.85
C ILE A 403 12.45 0.48 0.91
N PRO A 404 13.58 1.14 0.59
CA PRO A 404 14.89 0.48 0.67
C PRO A 404 15.16 -0.06 2.07
N SER A 405 14.88 0.73 3.10
CA SER A 405 15.20 0.38 4.49
C SER A 405 14.28 -0.65 5.17
N LEU A 406 13.29 -1.20 4.47
CA LEU A 406 12.39 -2.21 5.03
C LEU A 406 13.14 -3.51 5.35
N GLU A 407 12.92 -4.09 6.52
CA GLU A 407 13.53 -5.38 6.87
C GLU A 407 12.60 -6.54 6.51
N ILE A 408 13.07 -7.41 5.61
CA ILE A 408 12.41 -8.66 5.22
C ILE A 408 13.35 -9.82 5.57
N PRO A 409 13.21 -10.42 6.76
CA PRO A 409 14.14 -11.45 7.24
C PRO A 409 14.09 -12.74 6.42
N GLU A 410 15.20 -13.48 6.38
CA GLU A 410 15.25 -14.84 5.86
C GLU A 410 14.54 -15.82 6.80
N GLY A 411 14.00 -16.90 6.24
CA GLY A 411 13.31 -17.92 7.05
C GLY A 411 11.98 -17.46 7.65
N VAL A 412 11.53 -16.23 7.39
CA VAL A 412 10.26 -15.70 7.90
C VAL A 412 9.21 -15.66 6.80
N LEU A 413 8.02 -16.20 7.09
CA LEU A 413 6.81 -16.06 6.30
C LEU A 413 6.00 -14.87 6.82
N LEU A 414 5.71 -13.92 5.93
CA LEU A 414 4.83 -12.79 6.24
C LEU A 414 3.43 -13.13 5.74
N GLU A 415 2.42 -13.01 6.60
CA GLU A 415 1.01 -13.14 6.26
C GLU A 415 0.37 -11.75 6.33
N LEU A 416 -0.17 -11.29 5.20
CA LEU A 416 -0.84 -10.00 5.08
C LEU A 416 -2.31 -10.22 4.72
N THR A 417 -3.20 -9.69 5.55
CA THR A 417 -4.64 -9.71 5.29
C THR A 417 -5.13 -8.29 5.02
N PRO A 418 -5.47 -7.95 3.76
CA PRO A 418 -6.00 -6.64 3.42
C PRO A 418 -7.35 -6.39 4.10
N MET A 419 -7.42 -5.37 4.95
CA MET A 419 -8.65 -4.88 5.57
C MET A 419 -9.10 -3.58 4.88
N ALA A 420 -10.30 -3.09 5.21
CA ALA A 420 -10.85 -1.90 4.54
C ALA A 420 -10.04 -0.61 4.77
N TYR A 421 -9.34 -0.48 5.89
CA TYR A 421 -8.56 0.70 6.24
C TYR A 421 -7.06 0.43 6.41
N THR A 422 -6.70 -0.81 6.75
CA THR A 422 -5.35 -1.20 7.16
C THR A 422 -5.01 -2.57 6.55
N ILE A 423 -3.79 -3.03 6.77
CA ILE A 423 -3.38 -4.40 6.50
C ILE A 423 -3.01 -5.01 7.84
N GLU A 424 -3.62 -6.15 8.16
CA GLU A 424 -3.18 -6.95 9.30
C GLU A 424 -1.97 -7.78 8.86
N GLU A 425 -0.89 -7.69 9.63
CA GLU A 425 0.36 -8.40 9.37
C GLU A 425 0.65 -9.38 10.51
N LYS A 426 1.02 -10.60 10.15
CA LYS A 426 1.61 -11.60 11.06
C LYS A 426 2.91 -12.11 10.46
N ARG A 427 3.90 -12.35 11.30
CA ARG A 427 5.20 -12.91 10.92
C ARG A 427 5.38 -14.25 11.59
N TYR A 428 5.84 -15.24 10.83
CA TYR A 428 6.09 -16.59 11.32
C TYR A 428 7.49 -17.05 10.94
N GLN A 429 8.26 -17.50 11.91
CA GLN A 429 9.52 -18.18 11.65
C GLN A 429 9.21 -19.55 11.08
N VAL A 430 9.65 -19.84 9.86
CA VAL A 430 9.50 -21.17 9.27
C VAL A 430 10.41 -22.13 10.04
N PRO A 431 9.85 -23.15 10.72
CA PRO A 431 10.62 -24.06 11.55
C PRO A 431 11.29 -25.14 10.71
N ASP A 432 12.37 -25.73 11.24
CA ASP A 432 13.04 -26.87 10.59
C ASP A 432 12.17 -28.13 10.52
N THR A 433 11.20 -28.26 11.43
CA THR A 433 10.21 -29.35 11.43
C THR A 433 8.85 -28.85 11.91
N VAL A 434 7.77 -29.36 11.31
CA VAL A 434 6.39 -28.94 11.62
C VAL A 434 5.72 -29.83 12.69
N ALA A 435 6.47 -30.70 13.37
CA ALA A 435 5.92 -31.62 14.37
C ALA A 435 5.77 -30.98 15.77
N ASN A 436 6.60 -29.97 16.08
CA ASN A 436 6.72 -29.38 17.41
C ASN A 436 6.42 -27.87 17.43
N VAL A 437 5.59 -27.39 16.51
CA VAL A 437 5.28 -25.96 16.38
C VAL A 437 4.23 -25.56 17.40
N ASP A 438 4.59 -24.63 18.29
CA ASP A 438 3.63 -23.91 19.12
C ASP A 438 3.04 -22.73 18.34
N TRP A 439 1.87 -22.97 17.74
CA TRP A 439 1.17 -22.00 16.90
C TRP A 439 0.69 -20.75 17.66
N GLN A 440 0.55 -20.81 18.98
CA GLN A 440 0.12 -19.65 19.78
C GLN A 440 1.29 -18.71 20.10
N HIS A 441 2.48 -19.26 20.39
CA HIS A 441 3.67 -18.47 20.73
C HIS A 441 4.46 -17.96 19.51
N GLN A 442 4.25 -18.55 18.33
CA GLN A 442 5.00 -18.20 17.12
C GLN A 442 4.83 -16.74 16.69
N VAL A 443 3.61 -16.19 16.78
CA VAL A 443 3.30 -14.79 16.43
C VAL A 443 3.74 -13.83 17.53
N ALA A 444 3.51 -14.19 18.80
CA ALA A 444 3.80 -13.32 19.94
C ALA A 444 5.29 -12.97 20.08
N ASN A 445 6.17 -13.95 19.81
CA ASN A 445 7.62 -13.73 19.86
C ASN A 445 8.13 -12.82 18.74
N LEU A 446 7.49 -12.87 17.56
CA LEU A 446 7.91 -12.10 16.37
C LEU A 446 7.26 -10.72 16.25
N ASN A 447 6.16 -10.47 16.96
CA ASN A 447 5.56 -9.13 17.06
C ASN A 447 6.53 -8.09 17.67
N SER A 448 7.57 -8.52 18.39
CA SER A 448 8.67 -7.66 18.83
C SER A 448 9.44 -7.02 17.67
N PHE A 449 9.49 -7.67 16.50
CA PHE A 449 10.05 -7.13 15.26
C PHE A 449 9.08 -6.18 14.52
N ALA A 450 7.80 -6.15 14.90
CA ALA A 450 6.78 -5.34 14.22
C ALA A 450 6.72 -3.88 14.73
N VAL A 451 7.31 -3.58 15.90
CA VAL A 451 7.10 -2.29 16.61
C VAL A 451 8.16 -1.23 16.30
N SER A 452 9.22 -1.58 15.59
CA SER A 452 10.17 -0.57 15.11
C SER A 452 10.60 -0.98 13.72
N VAL A 453 10.14 -0.25 12.71
CA VAL A 453 10.87 -0.14 11.45
C VAL A 453 11.77 1.09 11.61
N PRO A 454 12.93 1.01 12.31
CA PRO A 454 13.95 2.01 12.12
C PRO A 454 14.44 1.85 10.68
N ALA A 455 14.74 2.97 10.02
CA ALA A 455 15.51 2.89 8.79
C ALA A 455 16.82 2.16 9.14
N SER A 456 17.13 1.04 8.46
CA SER A 456 18.42 0.38 8.64
C SER A 456 19.53 1.42 8.47
N PRO A 457 20.50 1.49 9.39
CA PRO A 457 21.65 2.35 9.19
C PRO A 457 22.44 1.84 7.97
N GLU A 458 22.80 2.78 7.09
CA GLU A 458 23.65 2.62 5.91
C GLU A 458 22.99 1.97 4.66
N CYS A 459 22.50 2.84 3.78
CA CYS A 459 21.95 2.56 2.45
C CYS A 459 22.87 1.81 1.45
N VAL A 460 24.06 1.37 1.89
CA VAL A 460 24.98 0.53 1.11
C VAL A 460 24.68 -0.97 1.30
N GLY A 461 23.92 -1.33 2.33
CA GLY A 461 23.56 -2.72 2.67
C GLY A 461 22.87 -3.52 1.55
N HIS A 462 22.12 -2.87 0.66
CA HIS A 462 21.34 -3.55 -0.39
C HIS A 462 22.15 -4.05 -1.59
N TYR A 463 23.47 -3.90 -1.56
CA TYR A 463 24.39 -4.57 -2.49
C TYR A 463 25.10 -5.77 -1.84
N LEU A 464 24.73 -6.14 -0.61
CA LEU A 464 25.50 -7.03 0.28
C LEU A 464 24.67 -8.20 0.79
N PRO A 465 25.28 -9.37 1.01
CA PRO A 465 24.77 -10.35 1.95
C PRO A 465 25.10 -9.95 3.40
N ASP A 466 24.19 -10.30 4.32
CA ASP A 466 24.29 -10.05 5.76
C ASP A 466 25.58 -10.62 6.36
N SER A 467 26.34 -9.78 7.07
CA SER A 467 27.47 -10.25 7.89
C SER A 467 26.94 -10.89 9.17
N SER A 468 26.89 -12.22 9.21
CA SER A 468 26.77 -12.96 10.46
C SER A 468 28.01 -12.71 11.32
N SER A 469 27.81 -12.25 12.57
CA SER A 469 28.86 -12.26 13.59
C SER A 469 28.61 -13.39 14.61
N PRO A 470 29.63 -14.18 14.98
CA PRO A 470 29.48 -15.33 15.85
C PRO A 470 29.44 -14.93 17.34
N SER A 471 28.67 -15.69 18.10
CA SER A 471 28.80 -16.01 19.53
C SER A 471 29.78 -15.18 20.38
N SER A 472 29.30 -14.60 21.47
CA SER A 472 30.05 -14.61 22.73
C SER A 472 29.14 -14.61 23.96
N PRO A 473 29.60 -15.19 25.09
CA PRO A 473 28.74 -15.70 26.14
C PRO A 473 28.57 -14.73 27.32
N SER A 474 27.45 -14.89 28.01
CA SER A 474 27.16 -14.61 29.42
C SER A 474 28.16 -13.73 30.23
N SER A 475 27.66 -12.59 30.73
CA SER A 475 27.90 -12.22 32.13
C SER A 475 26.81 -11.28 32.65
N SER A 476 26.25 -11.72 33.77
CA SER A 476 25.23 -11.15 34.63
C SER A 476 25.69 -9.90 35.41
N THR A 477 24.79 -8.91 35.48
CA THR A 477 24.39 -8.07 36.63
C THR A 477 25.37 -7.08 37.28
N LEU A 478 24.82 -5.85 37.47
CA LEU A 478 24.95 -4.85 38.57
C LEU A 478 25.40 -3.48 38.03
N ALA A 479 24.54 -2.48 37.89
CA ALA A 479 23.84 -1.67 38.90
C ALA A 479 24.52 -0.29 39.13
N LEU A 480 23.73 0.77 38.93
CA LEU A 480 23.73 2.09 39.59
C LEU A 480 25.04 2.92 39.62
N SER A 481 24.99 4.12 39.05
CA SER A 481 24.69 5.34 39.84
C SER A 481 24.83 6.64 39.04
N SER A 482 24.20 7.65 39.62
CA SER A 482 23.84 8.99 39.20
C SER A 482 24.96 10.03 39.11
N THR A 483 24.55 11.19 38.58
CA THR A 483 25.03 12.58 38.81
C THR A 483 26.13 13.14 37.90
N ALA A 484 25.77 14.17 37.13
CA ALA A 484 26.09 15.58 37.42
C ALA A 484 26.23 16.38 36.11
N SER A 485 25.46 17.47 36.00
CA SER A 485 25.80 18.61 35.14
C SER A 485 26.94 19.41 35.79
N PRO A 486 27.69 20.21 35.01
CA PRO A 486 27.34 21.63 34.99
C PRO A 486 27.53 22.35 33.64
N THR A 487 26.94 23.53 33.63
CA THR A 487 26.85 24.62 32.65
C THR A 487 28.16 25.40 32.44
N LEU A 488 28.13 26.30 31.43
CA LEU A 488 28.94 27.51 31.11
C LEU A 488 29.68 27.35 29.75
N THR A 489 29.75 28.28 28.78
CA THR A 489 29.30 29.68 28.58
C THR A 489 29.69 30.11 27.15
N SER A 490 28.95 31.05 26.54
CA SER A 490 29.36 32.16 25.62
C SER A 490 30.34 31.88 24.45
N LYS A 491 30.22 32.37 23.20
CA LYS A 491 29.65 33.60 22.61
C LYS A 491 29.73 33.47 21.05
N PRO A 492 29.10 34.38 20.25
CA PRO A 492 28.92 34.27 18.80
C PRO A 492 29.90 35.13 17.97
N ARG A 493 30.05 34.82 16.68
CA ARG A 493 30.71 35.61 15.61
C ARG A 493 30.26 35.05 14.25
N GLU A 494 30.10 35.78 13.16
CA GLU A 494 29.93 37.19 12.81
C GLU A 494 29.51 37.16 11.33
N LEU A 495 28.62 38.07 10.92
CA LEU A 495 28.26 38.30 9.52
C LEU A 495 29.47 38.84 8.75
N ILE A 496 29.68 38.39 7.50
CA ILE A 496 30.46 39.14 6.51
C ILE A 496 29.69 39.18 5.19
N GLU A 497 29.55 40.41 4.71
CA GLU A 497 28.86 40.87 3.52
C GLU A 497 29.51 40.44 2.19
N ALA A 498 28.70 40.58 1.14
CA ALA A 498 29.03 40.44 -0.27
C ALA A 498 30.06 41.49 -0.78
N PRO A 499 30.53 41.30 -2.02
CA PRO A 499 30.60 42.44 -2.92
C PRO A 499 29.87 42.21 -4.24
N SER A 500 29.15 43.25 -4.64
CA SER A 500 28.60 43.54 -5.96
C SER A 500 29.67 43.99 -6.95
N GLN A 501 29.70 43.43 -8.17
CA GLN A 501 29.98 44.05 -9.49
C GLN A 501 29.51 42.99 -10.53
N GLY A 502 28.74 43.24 -11.60
CA GLY A 502 28.52 44.42 -12.40
C GLY A 502 29.18 44.23 -13.77
N SER A 503 28.44 43.72 -14.77
CA SER A 503 28.62 44.07 -16.20
C SER A 503 27.65 43.31 -17.10
N GLU A 504 26.69 44.04 -17.66
CA GLU A 504 25.97 43.73 -18.90
C GLU A 504 26.98 43.58 -20.06
N VAL A 505 26.81 42.56 -20.91
CA VAL A 505 27.25 42.63 -22.32
C VAL A 505 26.20 41.97 -23.21
N SER A 506 25.75 42.78 -24.15
CA SER A 506 24.80 42.57 -25.23
C SER A 506 25.28 41.64 -26.35
N VAL A 507 24.29 40.95 -26.94
CA VAL A 507 24.22 40.18 -28.21
C VAL A 507 24.69 41.03 -29.41
N PRO A 508 25.33 40.49 -30.48
CA PRO A 508 24.66 39.85 -31.65
C PRO A 508 25.49 38.68 -32.27
N VAL A 509 25.01 37.74 -33.11
CA VAL A 509 24.00 37.63 -34.17
C VAL A 509 23.43 36.20 -34.15
#